data_AF-A0A2E0Z6Q3-F1
#
_entry.id   AF-A0A2E0Z6Q3-F1
#
_cell.length_a   1.000
_cell.length_b   1.000
_cell.length_c   1.000
_cell.angle_alpha   90.00
_cell.angle_beta   90.00
_cell.angle_gamma   90.00
#
_symmetry.space_group_name_H-M   'P 1'
#
loop_
_entity.id
_entity.type
_entity.pdbx_description
1 polymer ?
#
loop_
_entity_poly.entity_id
_entity_poly.type
_entity_poly.pdbx_seq_one_letter_code
_entity_poly.pdbx_strand_id
1 'polypeptide(L)'
;MIRKLIFTTISLLLLTTGCAAQSSELEAEARLFAEPLPNEVPVHDHDDHSHEHVDESAATAVMQVVILPSELAVGQNRMAVGLLDANDQMIAEADVHFHYFDLTDPAAPELEQEADAQQVQSPDGLTTIFTQERSFDRAGEWGLEVQAQLASGETAVQRIKFNVAAESTSLLPGEKAPRIQTPTLADVAGDFSLITSSWEPNPALYQLSLDEALGNGKPTVLLLATPAFCQTRFCGPAYETISALAEQVGDAVNVLHVEVYAGLPDPSQTDWQLAPVMDAFGLSTEPWVYVMDGEGTIVYRAEGVFTLDEITAHWQ
;
A
#
# COMPACT_ATOMS: atom_id res chain seq x y z
N MET A 1 65.86 -35.68 44.90
CA MET A 1 65.61 -34.41 45.62
C MET A 1 64.25 -33.88 45.17
N ILE A 2 63.41 -33.55 46.14
CA ILE A 2 61.97 -33.29 46.07
C ILE A 2 61.66 -31.90 45.48
N ARG A 3 60.53 -31.79 44.73
CA ARG A 3 59.53 -30.68 44.65
C ARG A 3 58.98 -30.63 43.20
N LYS A 4 57.70 -30.46 42.88
CA LYS A 4 56.42 -30.28 43.59
C LYS A 4 55.31 -30.47 42.53
N LEU A 5 54.19 -31.10 42.90
CA LEU A 5 52.94 -31.18 42.12
C LEU A 5 52.37 -29.79 41.78
N ILE A 6 51.88 -29.59 40.56
CA ILE A 6 50.79 -28.65 40.26
C ILE A 6 49.87 -29.29 39.21
N PHE A 7 48.65 -29.65 39.64
CA PHE A 7 47.50 -29.94 38.79
C PHE A 7 46.99 -28.62 38.20
N THR A 8 46.77 -28.55 36.89
CA THR A 8 46.08 -27.42 36.25
C THR A 8 44.76 -27.91 35.67
N THR A 9 43.68 -27.42 36.26
CA THR A 9 42.29 -27.59 35.86
C THR A 9 42.05 -26.86 34.54
N ILE A 10 41.53 -27.54 33.52
CA ILE A 10 41.00 -26.90 32.31
C ILE A 10 39.58 -26.43 32.63
N SER A 11 39.41 -25.12 32.82
CA SER A 11 38.10 -24.49 32.92
C SER A 11 37.53 -24.26 31.51
N LEU A 12 36.36 -24.86 31.29
CA LEU A 12 35.46 -24.60 30.17
C LEU A 12 34.95 -23.15 30.28
N LEU A 13 35.47 -22.24 29.45
CA LEU A 13 34.95 -20.88 29.36
C LEU A 13 33.76 -20.88 28.39
N LEU A 14 32.56 -20.71 28.94
CA LEU A 14 31.34 -20.49 28.17
C LEU A 14 31.44 -19.16 27.41
N LEU A 15 31.22 -19.24 26.09
CA LEU A 15 30.82 -18.13 25.23
C LEU A 15 29.53 -17.50 25.81
N THR A 16 29.67 -16.36 26.50
CA THR A 16 28.53 -15.57 27.01
C THR A 16 28.48 -14.15 26.44
N THR A 17 29.33 -13.83 25.45
CA THR A 17 29.43 -12.49 24.88
C THR A 17 28.44 -12.19 23.74
N GLY A 18 27.46 -13.07 23.48
CA GLY A 18 26.51 -12.92 22.36
C GLY A 18 25.22 -12.15 22.67
N CYS A 19 24.69 -12.18 23.90
CA CYS A 19 23.39 -11.55 24.18
C CYS A 19 23.45 -10.03 24.39
N ALA A 20 24.55 -9.50 24.92
CA ALA A 20 24.62 -8.07 25.28
C ALA A 20 24.80 -7.14 24.06
N ALA A 21 25.37 -7.64 22.96
CA ALA A 21 25.52 -6.87 21.72
C ALA A 21 24.18 -6.77 20.96
N GLN A 22 23.43 -7.87 20.90
CA GLN A 22 22.14 -7.94 20.22
C GLN A 22 21.06 -7.13 20.95
N SER A 23 21.09 -7.09 22.29
CA SER A 23 20.21 -6.20 23.07
C SER A 23 20.56 -4.73 22.88
N SER A 24 21.84 -4.38 22.70
CA SER A 24 22.26 -2.99 22.47
C SER A 24 21.96 -2.48 21.07
N GLU A 25 21.90 -3.36 20.06
CA GLU A 25 21.46 -3.02 18.70
C GLU A 25 19.94 -2.86 18.63
N LEU A 26 19.16 -3.73 19.29
CA LEU A 26 17.72 -3.57 19.47
C LEU A 26 17.36 -2.29 20.27
N GLU A 27 18.12 -1.96 21.31
CA GLU A 27 17.97 -0.69 22.04
C GLU A 27 18.44 0.53 21.23
N ALA A 28 19.32 0.36 20.25
CA ALA A 28 19.76 1.44 19.36
C ALA A 28 18.79 1.68 18.20
N GLU A 29 18.15 0.63 17.67
CA GLU A 29 17.03 0.76 16.73
C GLU A 29 15.78 1.33 17.43
N ALA A 30 15.54 0.97 18.70
CA ALA A 30 14.51 1.61 19.52
C ALA A 30 14.75 3.11 19.80
N ARG A 31 15.99 3.59 19.62
CA ARG A 31 16.37 5.02 19.76
C ARG A 31 16.29 5.82 18.45
N LEU A 32 15.84 5.22 17.35
CA LEU A 32 15.44 5.95 16.13
C LEU A 32 14.08 6.66 16.31
N PHE A 33 13.40 6.38 17.41
CA PHE A 33 12.22 7.06 17.89
C PHE A 33 12.60 7.87 19.12
N ALA A 34 12.12 9.11 19.18
CA ALA A 34 12.07 9.84 20.43
C ALA A 34 11.34 8.99 21.49
N GLU A 35 11.65 9.20 22.77
CA GLU A 35 10.93 8.59 23.89
C GLU A 35 9.40 8.68 23.67
N PRO A 36 8.61 7.70 24.15
CA PRO A 36 7.15 7.72 23.97
C PRO A 36 6.60 9.06 24.44
N LEU A 37 5.97 9.79 23.52
CA LEU A 37 5.36 11.07 23.82
C LEU A 37 4.10 10.82 24.65
N PRO A 38 3.89 11.58 25.73
CA PRO A 38 2.77 11.37 26.63
C PRO A 38 1.43 11.54 25.91
N ASN A 39 0.51 10.62 26.19
CA ASN A 39 -0.90 10.59 25.77
C ASN A 39 -1.69 11.82 26.27
N GLU A 40 -1.43 12.99 25.71
CA GLU A 40 -2.21 14.21 25.97
C GLU A 40 -2.77 14.83 24.68
N VAL A 41 -3.27 14.01 23.76
CA VAL A 41 -4.15 14.53 22.71
C VAL A 41 -5.55 14.76 23.30
N PRO A 42 -6.10 15.98 23.26
CA PRO A 42 -7.47 16.25 23.72
C PRO A 42 -8.49 15.52 22.84
N VAL A 43 -9.49 14.90 23.46
CA VAL A 43 -10.67 14.34 22.78
C VAL A 43 -11.35 15.44 21.96
N HIS A 44 -11.43 15.28 20.64
CA HIS A 44 -12.16 16.18 19.75
C HIS A 44 -13.48 15.53 19.30
N ASP A 45 -14.60 16.08 19.79
CA ASP A 45 -15.95 15.71 19.36
C ASP A 45 -16.23 16.34 17.98
N HIS A 46 -16.27 15.54 16.91
CA HIS A 46 -16.78 15.97 15.61
C HIS A 46 -17.98 15.09 15.19
N ASP A 47 -19.16 15.73 15.19
CA ASP A 47 -20.46 15.32 14.63
C ASP A 47 -20.73 13.81 14.35
N ASP A 48 -21.56 13.21 15.23
CA ASP A 48 -22.32 11.94 15.11
C ASP A 48 -21.54 10.60 15.03
N HIS A 49 -20.21 10.62 15.14
CA HIS A 49 -19.40 9.41 15.36
C HIS A 49 -18.52 9.58 16.60
N SER A 50 -18.90 8.92 17.71
CA SER A 50 -18.04 8.87 18.89
C SER A 50 -16.94 7.84 18.67
N HIS A 51 -15.73 8.27 18.33
CA HIS A 51 -14.53 7.45 18.40
C HIS A 51 -13.96 7.51 19.84
N GLU A 52 -13.65 6.37 20.44
CA GLU A 52 -12.98 6.31 21.74
C GLU A 52 -11.47 6.15 21.52
N HIS A 53 -10.70 7.19 21.85
CA HIS A 53 -9.24 7.12 21.75
C HIS A 53 -8.70 6.02 22.67
N VAL A 54 -7.81 5.19 22.12
CA VAL A 54 -7.13 4.14 22.85
C VAL A 54 -5.95 4.74 23.61
N ASP A 55 -5.97 4.65 24.94
CA ASP A 55 -4.77 4.90 25.75
C ASP A 55 -3.74 3.80 25.44
N GLU A 56 -2.61 4.18 24.83
CA GLU A 56 -1.52 3.26 24.49
C GLU A 56 -1.08 2.41 25.70
N SER A 57 -1.05 3.00 26.90
CA SER A 57 -0.65 2.28 28.11
C SER A 57 -1.68 1.24 28.58
N ALA A 58 -2.90 1.33 28.05
CA ALA A 58 -4.00 0.41 28.28
C ALA A 58 -4.23 -0.56 27.11
N ALA A 59 -3.50 -0.44 26.00
CA ALA A 59 -3.60 -1.35 24.87
C ALA A 59 -3.33 -2.80 25.30
N THR A 60 -4.24 -3.70 24.94
CA THR A 60 -4.22 -5.10 25.38
C THR A 60 -3.64 -6.06 24.35
N ALA A 61 -3.51 -5.62 23.10
CA ALA A 61 -2.98 -6.41 21.98
C ALA A 61 -1.72 -5.76 21.37
N VAL A 62 -0.91 -6.59 20.72
CA VAL A 62 0.25 -6.17 19.92
C VAL A 62 -0.14 -6.21 18.45
N MET A 63 0.27 -5.19 17.71
CA MET A 63 0.00 -5.03 16.29
C MET A 63 1.23 -4.50 15.56
N GLN A 64 1.39 -4.91 14.31
CA GLN A 64 2.30 -4.31 13.35
C GLN A 64 1.51 -3.62 12.22
N VAL A 65 1.87 -2.38 11.93
CA VAL A 65 1.35 -1.53 10.86
C VAL A 65 2.34 -1.61 9.71
N VAL A 66 1.82 -1.90 8.52
CA VAL A 66 2.57 -1.92 7.26
C VAL A 66 1.99 -0.86 6.34
N ILE A 67 2.77 0.18 6.03
CA ILE A 67 2.39 1.15 4.99
C ILE A 67 2.47 0.47 3.63
N LEU A 68 1.40 0.56 2.86
CA LEU A 68 1.28 -0.10 1.56
C LEU A 68 1.69 0.78 0.38
N PRO A 69 1.36 2.09 0.33
CA PRO A 69 1.82 2.95 -0.75
C PRO A 69 3.34 2.96 -0.85
N SER A 70 3.84 2.67 -2.04
CA SER A 70 5.27 2.74 -2.38
C SER A 70 5.76 4.18 -2.45
N GLU A 71 4.84 5.13 -2.66
CA GLU A 71 5.11 6.56 -2.72
C GLU A 71 4.01 7.35 -2.01
N LEU A 72 4.44 8.37 -1.25
CA LEU A 72 3.60 9.45 -0.75
C LEU A 72 4.30 10.76 -1.11
N ALA A 73 3.58 11.72 -1.68
CA ALA A 73 4.14 12.99 -2.14
C ALA A 73 3.32 14.19 -1.65
N VAL A 74 3.85 15.41 -1.77
CA VAL A 74 3.06 16.63 -1.52
C VAL A 74 1.84 16.67 -2.44
N GLY A 75 0.68 16.99 -1.87
CA GLY A 75 -0.62 16.94 -2.55
C GLY A 75 -1.51 15.81 -2.02
N GLN A 76 -2.52 15.43 -2.81
CA GLN A 76 -3.50 14.41 -2.44
C GLN A 76 -2.93 12.99 -2.59
N ASN A 77 -3.12 12.17 -1.55
CA ASN A 77 -2.66 10.79 -1.47
C ASN A 77 -3.72 9.93 -0.80
N ARG A 78 -3.72 8.66 -1.16
CA ARG A 78 -4.43 7.60 -0.44
C ARG A 78 -3.49 6.93 0.54
N MET A 79 -3.59 7.24 1.83
CA MET A 79 -2.90 6.47 2.86
C MET A 79 -3.57 5.10 2.96
N ALA A 80 -2.78 4.04 2.94
CA ALA A 80 -3.27 2.67 3.11
C ALA A 80 -2.31 1.88 3.99
N VAL A 81 -2.86 1.19 4.99
CA VAL A 81 -2.08 0.32 5.88
C VAL A 81 -2.67 -1.08 5.96
N GLY A 82 -1.80 -2.07 6.04
CA GLY A 82 -2.14 -3.41 6.51
C GLY A 82 -1.81 -3.55 7.99
N LEU A 83 -2.62 -4.33 8.72
CA LEU A 83 -2.40 -4.61 10.13
C LEU A 83 -2.10 -6.10 10.32
N LEU A 84 -1.06 -6.41 11.09
CA LEU A 84 -0.68 -7.78 11.45
C LEU A 84 -0.68 -7.94 12.97
N ASP A 85 -1.04 -9.12 13.46
CA ASP A 85 -0.97 -9.48 14.87
C ASP A 85 0.46 -9.90 15.29
N ALA A 86 0.62 -10.30 16.54
CA ALA A 86 1.91 -10.77 17.08
C ALA A 86 2.48 -12.04 16.41
N ASN A 87 1.69 -12.72 15.57
CA ASN A 87 2.07 -13.93 14.84
C ASN A 87 2.22 -13.67 13.33
N ASP A 88 2.35 -12.41 12.93
CA ASP A 88 2.39 -11.96 11.52
C ASP A 88 1.12 -12.34 10.73
N GLN A 89 0.00 -12.56 11.41
CA GLN A 89 -1.28 -12.84 10.78
C GLN A 89 -2.05 -11.54 10.57
N MET A 90 -2.69 -11.41 9.40
CA MET A 90 -3.47 -10.23 9.07
C MET A 90 -4.66 -10.05 10.03
N ILE A 91 -4.80 -8.84 10.57
CA ILE A 91 -5.99 -8.40 11.29
C ILE A 91 -7.01 -7.93 10.24
N ALA A 92 -8.03 -8.76 10.01
CA ALA A 92 -9.02 -8.56 8.94
C ALA A 92 -10.23 -7.70 9.36
N GLU A 93 -10.47 -7.53 10.66
CA GLU A 93 -11.63 -6.81 11.19
C GLU A 93 -11.21 -5.96 12.39
N ALA A 94 -11.21 -4.65 12.19
CA ALA A 94 -10.92 -3.67 13.23
C ALA A 94 -11.55 -2.32 12.89
N ASP A 95 -11.97 -1.58 13.90
CA ASP A 95 -12.21 -0.14 13.78
C ASP A 95 -10.86 0.57 13.93
N VAL A 96 -10.47 1.37 12.94
CA VAL A 96 -9.11 1.92 12.84
C VAL A 96 -9.15 3.43 12.73
N HIS A 97 -8.32 4.10 13.53
CA HIS A 97 -8.20 5.53 13.57
C HIS A 97 -6.75 5.97 13.46
N PHE A 98 -6.53 6.99 12.64
CA PHE A 98 -5.21 7.54 12.33
C PHE A 98 -5.02 8.89 13.00
N HIS A 99 -3.89 9.07 13.68
CA HIS A 99 -3.38 10.39 14.06
C HIS A 99 -2.09 10.65 13.31
N TYR A 100 -2.06 11.77 12.59
CA TYR A 100 -0.91 12.21 11.81
C TYR A 100 -0.15 13.30 12.54
N PHE A 101 1.16 13.16 12.59
CA PHE A 101 2.04 14.08 13.29
C PHE A 101 3.02 14.76 12.33
N ASP A 102 3.15 16.07 12.51
CA ASP A 102 4.25 16.84 11.93
C ASP A 102 5.53 16.55 12.73
N LEU A 103 6.54 15.97 12.06
CA LEU A 103 7.86 15.68 12.62
C LEU A 103 8.97 16.62 12.12
N THR A 104 8.65 17.87 11.75
CA THR A 104 9.65 18.87 11.34
C THR A 104 10.64 19.17 12.46
N ASP A 105 10.16 19.21 13.70
CA ASP A 105 10.98 19.11 14.90
C ASP A 105 10.71 17.76 15.60
N PRO A 106 11.55 16.73 15.38
CA PRO A 106 11.36 15.43 16.02
C PRO A 106 11.41 15.46 17.55
N ALA A 107 11.94 16.53 18.16
CA ALA A 107 11.93 16.70 19.61
C ALA A 107 10.60 17.28 20.14
N ALA A 108 9.76 17.82 19.25
CA ALA A 108 8.43 18.33 19.57
C ALA A 108 7.42 17.98 18.45
N PRO A 109 7.05 16.69 18.29
CA PRO A 109 5.99 16.30 17.35
C PRO A 109 4.67 16.99 17.63
N GLU A 110 4.06 17.53 16.59
CA GLU A 110 2.77 18.21 16.67
C GLU A 110 1.70 17.36 15.99
N LEU A 111 0.58 17.11 16.68
CA LEU A 111 -0.60 16.51 16.04
C LEU A 111 -1.12 17.49 14.99
N GLU A 112 -1.23 17.03 13.75
CA GLU A 112 -1.67 17.84 12.63
C GLU A 112 -3.12 17.54 12.27
N GLN A 113 -3.49 16.26 12.20
CA GLN A 113 -4.85 15.82 11.85
C GLN A 113 -5.09 14.41 12.40
N GLU A 114 -6.36 14.08 12.58
CA GLU A 114 -6.83 12.72 12.83
C GLU A 114 -8.00 12.35 11.90
N ALA A 115 -8.20 11.05 11.66
CA ALA A 115 -9.29 10.55 10.81
C ALA A 115 -9.54 9.04 11.03
N ASP A 116 -10.80 8.64 10.93
CA ASP A 116 -11.15 7.22 10.80
C ASP A 116 -10.69 6.67 9.44
N ALA A 117 -10.19 5.43 9.45
CA ALA A 117 -9.80 4.72 8.26
C ALA A 117 -10.93 3.81 7.77
N GLN A 118 -11.18 3.82 6.46
CA GLN A 118 -12.11 2.91 5.82
C GLN A 118 -11.47 1.53 5.67
N GLN A 119 -12.15 0.50 6.19
CA GLN A 119 -11.79 -0.90 5.93
C GLN A 119 -12.11 -1.26 4.47
N VAL A 120 -11.09 -1.70 3.73
CA VAL A 120 -11.19 -2.15 2.33
C VAL A 120 -10.73 -3.61 2.27
N GLN A 121 -11.58 -4.47 1.73
CA GLN A 121 -11.32 -5.90 1.61
C GLN A 121 -11.23 -6.30 0.13
N SER A 122 -10.31 -7.21 -0.19
CA SER A 122 -10.23 -7.83 -1.51
C SER A 122 -11.49 -8.66 -1.82
N PRO A 123 -11.87 -8.85 -3.09
CA PRO A 123 -13.04 -9.64 -3.47
C PRO A 123 -13.04 -11.08 -2.92
N ASP A 124 -11.86 -11.71 -2.82
CA ASP A 124 -11.67 -13.05 -2.26
C ASP A 124 -11.75 -13.11 -0.71
N GLY A 125 -11.82 -11.95 -0.05
CA GLY A 125 -11.85 -11.81 1.40
C GLY A 125 -10.50 -12.06 2.09
N LEU A 126 -9.44 -12.37 1.35
CA LEU A 126 -8.15 -12.80 1.90
C LEU A 126 -7.23 -11.67 2.32
N THR A 127 -7.49 -10.45 1.84
CA THR A 127 -6.70 -9.25 2.15
C THR A 127 -7.63 -8.17 2.68
N THR A 128 -7.22 -7.50 3.76
CA THR A 128 -7.87 -6.31 4.30
C THR A 128 -6.83 -5.23 4.54
N ILE A 129 -7.19 -4.01 4.15
CA ILE A 129 -6.38 -2.81 4.34
C ILE A 129 -7.28 -1.72 4.94
N PHE A 130 -6.65 -0.73 5.58
CA PHE A 130 -7.34 0.42 6.16
C PHE A 130 -6.85 1.68 5.47
N THR A 131 -7.78 2.45 4.92
CA THR A 131 -7.48 3.48 3.93
C THR A 131 -8.08 4.82 4.32
N GLN A 132 -7.38 5.90 3.99
CA GLN A 132 -7.83 7.25 4.24
C GLN A 132 -7.23 8.19 3.18
N GLU A 133 -8.07 9.06 2.61
CA GLU A 133 -7.65 10.09 1.67
C GLU A 133 -7.10 11.31 2.44
N ARG A 134 -5.90 11.76 2.09
CA ARG A 134 -5.21 12.85 2.77
C ARG A 134 -4.38 13.69 1.82
N SER A 135 -4.41 15.00 2.04
CA SER A 135 -3.46 15.92 1.42
C SER A 135 -2.29 16.20 2.36
N PHE A 136 -1.06 16.08 1.87
CA PHE A 136 0.12 16.56 2.57
C PHE A 136 0.54 17.91 1.97
N ASP A 137 0.77 18.91 2.82
CA ASP A 137 1.18 20.26 2.42
C ASP A 137 2.70 20.44 2.38
N ARG A 138 3.45 19.50 2.97
CA ARG A 138 4.92 19.52 3.01
C ARG A 138 5.56 18.14 2.80
N ALA A 139 6.75 18.19 2.25
CA ALA A 139 7.66 17.06 2.18
C ALA A 139 8.35 16.82 3.54
N GLY A 140 9.00 15.67 3.67
CA GLY A 140 9.85 15.30 4.80
C GLY A 140 9.22 14.25 5.71
N GLU A 141 9.70 14.18 6.94
CA GLU A 141 9.30 13.17 7.92
C GLU A 141 7.92 13.49 8.52
N TRP A 142 7.09 12.46 8.62
CA TRP A 142 5.76 12.49 9.23
C TRP A 142 5.62 11.28 10.17
N GLY A 143 4.76 11.42 11.18
CA GLY A 143 4.38 10.34 12.08
C GLY A 143 2.96 9.88 11.79
N LEU A 144 2.72 8.58 11.93
CA LEU A 144 1.39 7.99 11.95
C LEU A 144 1.26 7.16 13.22
N GLU A 145 0.28 7.50 14.05
CA GLU A 145 -0.24 6.60 15.07
C GLU A 145 -1.50 5.92 14.54
N VAL A 146 -1.50 4.60 14.59
CA VAL A 146 -2.67 3.79 14.27
C VAL A 146 -3.22 3.23 15.57
N GLN A 147 -4.46 3.60 15.88
CA GLN A 147 -5.24 2.99 16.94
C GLN A 147 -6.21 2.01 16.30
N ALA A 148 -6.29 0.79 16.83
CA ALA A 148 -7.17 -0.25 16.34
C ALA A 148 -7.98 -0.85 17.49
N GLN A 149 -9.30 -0.93 17.32
CA GLN A 149 -10.18 -1.75 18.13
C GLN A 149 -10.52 -3.02 17.36
N LEU A 150 -10.01 -4.15 17.81
CA LEU A 150 -10.18 -5.44 17.14
C LEU A 150 -11.59 -5.97 17.41
N ALA A 151 -12.10 -6.84 16.52
CA ALA A 151 -13.40 -7.51 16.71
C ALA A 151 -13.51 -8.33 18.03
N SER A 152 -12.38 -8.72 18.64
CA SER A 152 -12.34 -9.36 19.95
C SER A 152 -12.67 -8.41 21.12
N GLY A 153 -12.66 -7.10 20.87
CA GLY A 153 -12.76 -6.03 21.86
C GLY A 153 -11.40 -5.60 22.44
N GLU A 154 -10.31 -6.27 22.05
CA GLU A 154 -8.95 -5.84 22.39
C GLU A 154 -8.58 -4.58 21.60
N THR A 155 -7.71 -3.76 22.18
CA THR A 155 -7.19 -2.57 21.52
C THR A 155 -5.69 -2.68 21.29
N ALA A 156 -5.22 -2.11 20.18
CA ALA A 156 -3.82 -2.03 19.83
C ALA A 156 -3.48 -0.61 19.37
N VAL A 157 -2.27 -0.16 19.67
CA VAL A 157 -1.74 1.12 19.20
C VAL A 157 -0.33 0.89 18.66
N GLN A 158 -0.02 1.48 17.50
CA GLN A 158 1.35 1.54 17.04
C GLN A 158 1.65 2.86 16.34
N ARG A 159 2.83 3.39 16.61
CA ARG A 159 3.38 4.57 15.96
C ARG A 159 4.48 4.19 14.98
N ILE A 160 4.44 4.77 13.79
CA ILE A 160 5.45 4.60 12.76
C ILE A 160 5.81 5.95 12.15
N LYS A 161 7.02 6.04 11.61
CA LYS A 161 7.48 7.18 10.82
C LYS A 161 7.41 6.85 9.35
N PHE A 162 7.11 7.85 8.54
CA PHE A 162 7.17 7.75 7.08
C PHE A 162 7.64 9.06 6.48
N ASN A 163 8.01 9.02 5.20
CA ASN A 163 8.49 10.19 4.48
C ASN A 163 7.53 10.54 3.35
N VAL A 164 7.26 11.84 3.21
CA VAL A 164 6.53 12.41 2.08
C VAL A 164 7.54 13.06 1.14
N ALA A 165 7.54 12.66 -0.13
CA ALA A 165 8.38 13.22 -1.16
C ALA A 165 7.89 14.63 -1.57
N ALA A 166 8.81 15.49 -2.01
CA ALA A 166 8.46 16.81 -2.52
C ALA A 166 7.76 16.74 -3.89
N GLU A 167 8.11 15.75 -4.69
CA GLU A 167 7.57 15.50 -6.03
C GLU A 167 7.23 14.01 -6.14
N SER A 168 6.15 13.68 -6.86
CA SER A 168 5.78 12.30 -7.17
C SER A 168 6.54 11.86 -8.43
N THR A 169 7.02 10.62 -8.47
CA THR A 169 7.52 10.01 -9.71
C THR A 169 6.37 9.58 -10.60
N SER A 170 5.26 9.16 -9.98
CA SER A 170 4.05 8.70 -10.65
C SER A 170 3.05 9.84 -10.92
N LEU A 171 2.22 9.68 -11.95
CA LEU A 171 1.27 10.74 -12.35
C LEU A 171 0.16 10.97 -11.30
N LEU A 172 -0.08 12.22 -10.93
CA LEU A 172 -1.03 12.65 -9.91
C LEU A 172 -2.41 13.00 -10.50
N PRO A 173 -3.47 12.97 -9.67
CA PRO A 173 -4.74 13.60 -10.03
C PRO A 173 -4.57 15.06 -10.49
N GLY A 174 -5.26 15.43 -11.57
CA GLY A 174 -5.14 16.71 -12.26
C GLY A 174 -4.19 16.70 -13.46
N GLU A 175 -3.31 15.71 -13.58
CA GLU A 175 -2.41 15.57 -14.74
C GLU A 175 -3.09 14.87 -15.92
N LYS A 176 -2.56 15.07 -17.14
CA LYS A 176 -3.04 14.36 -18.33
C LYS A 176 -2.35 13.01 -18.46
N ALA A 177 -3.13 11.95 -18.60
CA ALA A 177 -2.59 10.63 -18.90
C ALA A 177 -1.92 10.61 -20.30
N PRO A 178 -0.77 9.93 -20.45
CA PRO A 178 -0.08 9.83 -21.72
C PRO A 178 -0.90 9.00 -22.71
N ARG A 179 -1.04 9.51 -23.94
CA ARG A 179 -1.65 8.77 -25.06
C ARG A 179 -0.61 7.84 -25.66
N ILE A 180 -0.55 6.62 -25.16
CA ILE A 180 0.38 5.58 -25.60
C ILE A 180 -0.39 4.35 -26.09
N GLN A 181 0.14 3.68 -27.12
CA GLN A 181 -0.40 2.41 -27.58
C GLN A 181 -0.09 1.31 -26.57
N THR A 182 -1.11 0.51 -26.26
CA THR A 182 -1.01 -0.67 -25.40
C THR A 182 -1.58 -1.88 -26.15
N PRO A 183 -1.11 -3.11 -25.87
CA PRO A 183 -1.55 -4.29 -26.61
C PRO A 183 -3.06 -4.53 -26.50
N THR A 184 -3.68 -4.88 -27.63
CA THR A 184 -5.09 -5.29 -27.71
C THR A 184 -5.20 -6.75 -28.13
N LEU A 185 -6.39 -7.33 -27.99
CA LEU A 185 -6.67 -8.69 -28.44
C LEU A 185 -6.51 -8.84 -29.97
N ALA A 186 -6.76 -7.77 -30.73
CA ALA A 186 -6.61 -7.77 -32.18
C ALA A 186 -5.14 -7.86 -32.60
N ASP A 187 -4.23 -7.23 -31.87
CA ASP A 187 -2.79 -7.24 -32.14
C ASP A 187 -2.17 -8.64 -32.04
N VAL A 188 -2.76 -9.48 -31.18
CA VAL A 188 -2.30 -10.85 -30.91
C VAL A 188 -3.21 -11.92 -31.50
N ALA A 189 -4.02 -11.56 -32.50
CA ALA A 189 -4.90 -12.47 -33.24
C ALA A 189 -5.81 -13.33 -32.35
N GLY A 190 -6.24 -12.79 -31.21
CA GLY A 190 -7.12 -13.49 -30.26
C GLY A 190 -6.42 -14.33 -29.19
N ASP A 191 -5.08 -14.34 -29.12
CA ASP A 191 -4.32 -15.11 -28.14
C ASP A 191 -4.04 -14.30 -26.86
N PHE A 192 -4.88 -14.46 -25.84
CA PHE A 192 -4.70 -13.78 -24.55
C PHE A 192 -3.36 -14.06 -23.87
N SER A 193 -2.77 -15.23 -24.11
CA SER A 193 -1.52 -15.63 -23.43
C SER A 193 -0.32 -14.75 -23.80
N LEU A 194 -0.46 -13.89 -24.82
CA LEU A 194 0.55 -12.93 -25.25
C LEU A 194 0.38 -11.54 -24.64
N ILE A 195 -0.75 -11.26 -23.97
CA ILE A 195 -1.08 -9.93 -23.44
C ILE A 195 -1.53 -9.96 -21.98
N THR A 196 -1.84 -11.13 -21.42
CA THR A 196 -2.14 -11.27 -19.99
C THR A 196 -1.78 -12.64 -19.41
N SER A 197 -1.38 -12.59 -18.15
CA SER A 197 -1.14 -13.64 -17.19
C SER A 197 -2.40 -14.15 -16.50
N SER A 198 -3.52 -13.41 -16.57
CA SER A 198 -4.76 -13.81 -15.92
C SER A 198 -5.21 -15.19 -16.38
N TRP A 199 -5.54 -16.07 -15.43
CA TRP A 199 -6.04 -17.41 -15.74
C TRP A 199 -7.43 -17.40 -16.37
N GLU A 200 -8.22 -16.37 -16.10
CA GLU A 200 -9.54 -16.14 -16.68
C GLU A 200 -9.59 -14.75 -17.34
N PRO A 201 -9.01 -14.60 -18.55
CA PRO A 201 -9.00 -13.32 -19.26
C PRO A 201 -10.42 -12.82 -19.54
N ASN A 202 -10.70 -11.57 -19.20
CA ASN A 202 -11.95 -10.89 -19.54
C ASN A 202 -11.75 -10.16 -20.88
N PRO A 203 -12.39 -10.59 -21.98
CA PRO A 203 -12.18 -9.99 -23.29
C PRO A 203 -12.48 -8.49 -23.35
N ALA A 204 -13.38 -7.99 -22.50
CA ALA A 204 -13.76 -6.58 -22.49
C ALA A 204 -12.57 -5.65 -22.17
N LEU A 205 -11.58 -6.13 -21.42
CA LEU A 205 -10.44 -5.35 -20.96
C LEU A 205 -9.36 -5.10 -22.04
N TYR A 206 -9.49 -5.73 -23.21
CA TYR A 206 -8.45 -5.76 -24.26
C TYR A 206 -8.98 -5.33 -25.63
N GLN A 207 -10.10 -4.61 -25.68
CA GLN A 207 -10.74 -4.17 -26.93
C GLN A 207 -10.11 -2.91 -27.53
N LEU A 208 -9.48 -2.07 -26.70
CA LEU A 208 -8.91 -0.78 -27.07
C LEU A 208 -7.50 -0.64 -26.50
N SER A 209 -6.64 0.04 -27.23
CA SER A 209 -5.39 0.56 -26.67
C SER A 209 -5.65 1.82 -25.84
N LEU A 210 -4.73 2.19 -24.95
CA LEU A 210 -4.92 3.35 -24.06
C LEU A 210 -5.07 4.67 -24.85
N ASP A 211 -4.31 4.88 -25.92
CA ASP A 211 -4.46 6.06 -26.78
C ASP A 211 -5.83 6.14 -27.48
N GLU A 212 -6.41 5.00 -27.87
CA GLU A 212 -7.77 4.92 -28.42
C GLU A 212 -8.83 5.20 -27.36
N ALA A 213 -8.69 4.62 -26.16
CA ALA A 213 -9.59 4.84 -25.03
C ALA A 213 -9.62 6.33 -24.63
N LEU A 214 -8.46 6.95 -24.49
CA LEU A 214 -8.33 8.39 -24.20
C LEU A 214 -8.75 9.28 -25.41
N GLY A 215 -8.90 8.70 -26.60
CA GLY A 215 -9.31 9.39 -27.83
C GLY A 215 -10.81 9.42 -28.08
N ASN A 216 -11.60 8.61 -27.37
CA ASN A 216 -13.02 8.44 -27.68
C ASN A 216 -13.97 9.30 -26.83
N GLY A 217 -13.44 10.07 -25.88
CA GLY A 217 -14.21 11.01 -25.06
C GLY A 217 -14.94 10.39 -23.86
N LYS A 218 -14.76 9.09 -23.60
CA LYS A 218 -15.33 8.40 -22.43
C LYS A 218 -14.33 8.38 -21.27
N PRO A 219 -14.82 8.35 -20.02
CA PRO A 219 -13.97 8.01 -18.89
C PRO A 219 -13.26 6.68 -19.11
N THR A 220 -12.05 6.56 -18.58
CA THR A 220 -11.21 5.38 -18.73
C THR A 220 -10.72 4.92 -17.36
N VAL A 221 -10.81 3.63 -17.09
CA VAL A 221 -10.14 2.97 -15.97
C VAL A 221 -9.02 2.11 -16.55
N LEU A 222 -7.82 2.29 -16.05
CA LEU A 222 -6.64 1.51 -16.43
C LEU A 222 -6.11 0.79 -15.20
N LEU A 223 -6.07 -0.55 -15.25
CA LEU A 223 -5.30 -1.36 -14.31
C LEU A 223 -3.95 -1.72 -14.92
N LEU A 224 -2.90 -1.45 -14.15
CA LEU A 224 -1.53 -1.89 -14.39
C LEU A 224 -1.17 -2.97 -13.37
N ALA A 225 -1.16 -4.23 -13.78
CA ALA A 225 -0.95 -5.36 -12.89
C ALA A 225 -0.48 -6.63 -13.63
N THR A 226 0.13 -7.56 -12.90
CA THR A 226 0.47 -8.92 -13.36
C THR A 226 -0.32 -9.96 -12.57
N PRO A 227 -1.61 -10.22 -12.90
CA PRO A 227 -2.53 -11.00 -12.08
C PRO A 227 -2.00 -12.34 -11.55
N ALA A 228 -1.21 -13.08 -12.34
CA ALA A 228 -0.75 -14.43 -11.96
C ALA A 228 0.67 -14.52 -11.36
N PHE A 229 1.53 -13.52 -11.57
CA PHE A 229 2.95 -13.60 -11.21
C PHE A 229 3.46 -12.44 -10.34
N CYS A 230 2.58 -11.50 -10.00
CA CYS A 230 2.87 -10.41 -9.12
C CYS A 230 3.40 -10.91 -7.76
N GLN A 231 4.41 -10.21 -7.24
CA GLN A 231 5.05 -10.57 -5.97
C GLN A 231 4.11 -10.37 -4.77
N THR A 232 3.16 -9.45 -4.92
CA THR A 232 2.12 -9.19 -3.93
C THR A 232 0.89 -10.06 -4.22
N ARG A 233 0.03 -10.22 -3.22
CA ARG A 233 -1.26 -10.90 -3.39
C ARG A 233 -2.37 -9.98 -3.91
N PHE A 234 -2.04 -8.77 -4.33
CA PHE A 234 -3.04 -7.74 -4.66
C PHE A 234 -3.44 -7.74 -6.14
N CYS A 235 -2.55 -8.18 -7.03
CA CYS A 235 -2.78 -8.07 -8.48
C CYS A 235 -3.97 -8.90 -9.00
N GLY A 236 -4.14 -10.14 -8.52
CA GLY A 236 -5.31 -10.96 -8.84
C GLY A 236 -6.63 -10.32 -8.39
N PRO A 237 -6.78 -9.99 -7.10
CA PRO A 237 -7.92 -9.24 -6.58
C PRO A 237 -8.23 -7.92 -7.31
N ALA A 238 -7.21 -7.15 -7.67
CA ALA A 238 -7.35 -5.92 -8.44
C ALA A 238 -7.96 -6.20 -9.83
N TYR A 239 -7.49 -7.26 -10.49
CA TYR A 239 -8.01 -7.71 -11.79
C TYR A 239 -9.46 -8.19 -11.72
N GLU A 240 -9.83 -8.93 -10.68
CA GLU A 240 -11.21 -9.34 -10.44
C GLU A 240 -12.13 -8.12 -10.24
N THR A 241 -11.66 -7.13 -9.47
CA THR A 241 -12.39 -5.89 -9.21
C THR A 241 -12.68 -5.14 -10.51
N ILE A 242 -11.68 -4.91 -11.37
CA ILE A 242 -11.93 -4.20 -12.64
C ILE A 242 -12.71 -5.06 -13.67
N SER A 243 -12.63 -6.39 -13.57
CA SER A 243 -13.43 -7.29 -14.41
C SER A 243 -14.92 -7.16 -14.07
N ALA A 244 -15.24 -7.15 -12.78
CA ALA A 244 -16.60 -6.88 -12.30
C ALA A 244 -17.05 -5.47 -12.69
N LEU A 245 -16.15 -4.48 -12.64
CA LEU A 245 -16.46 -3.13 -13.08
C LEU A 245 -16.90 -3.11 -14.56
N ALA A 246 -16.11 -3.74 -15.43
CA ALA A 246 -16.38 -3.78 -16.87
C ALA A 246 -17.76 -4.37 -17.18
N GLU A 247 -18.17 -5.40 -16.43
CA GLU A 247 -19.50 -6.00 -16.54
C GLU A 247 -20.62 -5.04 -16.09
N GLN A 248 -20.38 -4.25 -15.05
CA GLN A 248 -21.36 -3.31 -14.48
C GLN A 248 -21.57 -2.06 -15.36
N VAL A 249 -20.49 -1.48 -15.89
CA VAL A 249 -20.54 -0.20 -16.61
C VAL A 249 -20.77 -0.35 -18.11
N GLY A 250 -20.43 -1.51 -18.69
CA GLY A 250 -20.52 -1.76 -20.12
C GLY A 250 -19.84 -0.65 -20.94
N ASP A 251 -20.54 -0.15 -21.96
CA ASP A 251 -19.99 0.84 -22.89
C ASP A 251 -19.87 2.27 -22.32
N ALA A 252 -20.30 2.54 -21.08
CA ALA A 252 -20.26 3.90 -20.52
C ALA A 252 -18.82 4.37 -20.19
N VAL A 253 -17.94 3.43 -19.85
CA VAL A 253 -16.57 3.68 -19.39
C VAL A 253 -15.65 2.68 -20.10
N ASN A 254 -14.49 3.13 -20.56
CA ASN A 254 -13.46 2.20 -21.06
C ASN A 254 -12.79 1.56 -19.84
N VAL A 255 -12.71 0.23 -19.77
CA VAL A 255 -11.96 -0.47 -18.71
C VAL A 255 -10.87 -1.28 -19.38
N LEU A 256 -9.61 -1.00 -19.02
CA LEU A 256 -8.43 -1.58 -19.62
C LEU A 256 -7.60 -2.29 -18.55
N HIS A 257 -6.98 -3.40 -18.96
CA HIS A 257 -5.89 -4.02 -18.23
C HIS A 257 -4.67 -4.07 -19.12
N VAL A 258 -3.52 -3.67 -18.58
CA VAL A 258 -2.23 -3.77 -19.26
C VAL A 258 -1.24 -4.28 -18.25
N GLU A 259 -0.49 -5.32 -18.55
CA GLU A 259 0.49 -5.77 -17.56
C GLU A 259 1.77 -4.97 -17.57
N VAL A 260 2.46 -5.03 -16.44
CA VAL A 260 3.56 -4.11 -16.14
C VAL A 260 4.86 -4.48 -16.81
N TYR A 261 4.96 -5.69 -17.37
CA TYR A 261 6.13 -6.14 -18.12
C TYR A 261 5.83 -6.26 -19.63
N ALA A 262 6.85 -6.26 -20.47
CA ALA A 262 6.71 -6.56 -21.90
C ALA A 262 6.86 -8.06 -22.15
N GLY A 263 6.08 -8.63 -23.10
CA GLY A 263 6.20 -10.05 -23.48
C GLY A 263 5.65 -11.02 -22.44
N LEU A 264 4.52 -10.65 -21.84
CA LEU A 264 3.93 -11.21 -20.62
C LEU A 264 3.32 -12.60 -20.77
N PRO A 265 3.31 -13.38 -19.68
CA PRO A 265 4.48 -13.71 -18.89
C PRO A 265 4.98 -15.08 -19.32
N ASP A 266 6.24 -15.11 -19.71
CA ASP A 266 6.97 -16.33 -19.92
C ASP A 266 7.64 -16.74 -18.59
N PRO A 267 7.14 -17.75 -17.85
CA PRO A 267 7.72 -18.18 -16.58
C PRO A 267 9.13 -18.77 -16.74
N SER A 268 9.62 -18.94 -17.97
CA SER A 268 11.01 -19.32 -18.22
C SER A 268 11.98 -18.14 -18.22
N GLN A 269 11.48 -16.90 -18.23
CA GLN A 269 12.26 -15.67 -18.18
C GLN A 269 12.28 -15.09 -16.76
N THR A 270 13.44 -14.56 -16.36
CA THR A 270 13.64 -13.94 -15.03
C THR A 270 13.92 -12.44 -15.11
N ASP A 271 14.22 -11.93 -16.31
CA ASP A 271 14.62 -10.53 -16.56
C ASP A 271 13.57 -9.84 -17.43
N TRP A 272 12.33 -9.79 -16.93
CA TRP A 272 11.26 -9.10 -17.65
C TRP A 272 11.51 -7.59 -17.71
N GLN A 273 11.41 -7.03 -18.91
CA GLN A 273 11.46 -5.58 -19.10
C GLN A 273 10.12 -4.97 -18.74
N LEU A 274 10.10 -3.79 -18.12
CA LEU A 274 8.85 -3.08 -17.88
C LEU A 274 8.18 -2.71 -19.22
N ALA A 275 6.85 -2.81 -19.25
CA ALA A 275 6.05 -2.34 -20.36
C ALA A 275 6.21 -0.83 -20.53
N PRO A 276 6.18 -0.28 -21.77
CA PRO A 276 6.32 1.15 -22.01
C PRO A 276 5.33 2.03 -21.23
N VAL A 277 4.15 1.50 -20.90
CA VAL A 277 3.15 2.21 -20.09
C VAL A 277 3.64 2.48 -18.67
N MET A 278 4.46 1.61 -18.08
CA MET A 278 4.99 1.81 -16.73
C MET A 278 5.95 3.01 -16.68
N ASP A 279 6.84 3.12 -17.66
CA ASP A 279 7.74 4.27 -17.81
C ASP A 279 6.94 5.56 -18.07
N ALA A 280 5.93 5.50 -18.95
CA ALA A 280 5.08 6.64 -19.27
C ALA A 280 4.27 7.18 -18.07
N PHE A 281 3.93 6.31 -17.11
CA PHE A 281 3.24 6.66 -15.87
C PHE A 281 4.19 6.87 -14.69
N GLY A 282 5.51 6.67 -14.86
CA GLY A 282 6.51 6.83 -13.80
C GLY A 282 6.41 5.78 -12.69
N LEU A 283 6.00 4.55 -13.02
CA LEU A 283 5.70 3.48 -12.07
C LEU A 283 6.81 2.42 -12.04
N SER A 284 7.06 1.88 -10.84
CA SER A 284 8.00 0.77 -10.60
C SER A 284 7.40 -0.37 -9.79
N THR A 285 6.13 -0.27 -9.38
CA THR A 285 5.40 -1.24 -8.55
C THR A 285 4.05 -1.59 -9.16
N GLU A 286 3.37 -2.57 -8.57
CA GLU A 286 2.06 -3.05 -8.99
C GLU A 286 1.29 -3.67 -7.80
N PRO A 287 -0.07 -3.70 -7.85
CA PRO A 287 -0.93 -3.16 -8.90
C PRO A 287 -1.25 -1.67 -8.71
N TRP A 288 -1.51 -0.98 -9.83
CA TRP A 288 -2.02 0.39 -9.84
C TRP A 288 -3.31 0.50 -10.65
N VAL A 289 -4.30 1.20 -10.10
CA VAL A 289 -5.47 1.65 -10.87
C VAL A 289 -5.38 3.16 -11.09
N TYR A 290 -5.66 3.58 -12.32
CA TYR A 290 -5.85 4.98 -12.71
C TYR A 290 -7.26 5.15 -13.25
N VAL A 291 -7.93 6.22 -12.81
CA VAL A 291 -9.20 6.67 -13.36
C VAL A 291 -8.97 8.00 -14.07
N MET A 292 -9.43 8.08 -15.31
CA MET A 292 -9.31 9.26 -16.15
C MET A 292 -10.68 9.70 -16.64
N ASP A 293 -10.91 11.02 -16.68
CA ASP A 293 -12.12 11.62 -17.25
C ASP A 293 -12.15 11.50 -18.79
N GLY A 294 -13.25 11.96 -19.41
CA GLY A 294 -13.40 11.94 -20.88
C GLY A 294 -12.40 12.80 -21.65
N GLU A 295 -11.66 13.69 -20.97
CA GLU A 295 -10.58 14.47 -21.57
C GLU A 295 -9.19 13.84 -21.33
N GLY A 296 -9.13 12.69 -20.66
CA GLY A 296 -7.90 12.00 -20.26
C GLY A 296 -7.16 12.66 -19.09
N THR A 297 -7.84 13.45 -18.26
CA THR A 297 -7.30 13.94 -16.99
C THR A 297 -7.40 12.84 -15.94
N ILE A 298 -6.33 12.56 -15.22
CA ILE A 298 -6.35 11.63 -14.08
C ILE A 298 -7.18 12.29 -12.98
N VAL A 299 -8.20 11.59 -12.50
CA VAL A 299 -9.09 12.05 -11.42
C VAL A 299 -8.93 11.23 -10.14
N TYR A 300 -8.37 10.02 -10.26
CA TYR A 300 -8.07 9.15 -9.13
C TYR A 300 -6.97 8.16 -9.48
N ARG A 301 -6.19 7.76 -8.48
CA ARG A 301 -5.21 6.68 -8.56
C ARG A 301 -5.16 5.93 -7.23
N ALA A 302 -4.91 4.63 -7.27
CA ALA A 302 -4.63 3.85 -6.08
C ALA A 302 -3.65 2.73 -6.36
N GLU A 303 -2.79 2.44 -5.38
CA GLU A 303 -1.90 1.28 -5.35
C GLU A 303 -2.48 0.20 -4.43
N GLY A 304 -2.28 -1.07 -4.80
CA GLY A 304 -2.67 -2.21 -3.98
C GLY A 304 -4.16 -2.58 -4.14
N VAL A 305 -4.85 -2.79 -3.02
CA VAL A 305 -6.27 -3.18 -3.01
C VAL A 305 -7.16 -1.94 -3.04
N PHE A 306 -8.23 -2.01 -3.83
CA PHE A 306 -9.23 -0.96 -4.00
C PHE A 306 -10.60 -1.59 -4.30
N THR A 307 -11.66 -0.81 -4.14
CA THR A 307 -13.04 -1.24 -4.32
C THR A 307 -13.69 -0.61 -5.55
N LEU A 308 -14.79 -1.20 -6.00
CA LEU A 308 -15.65 -0.60 -7.03
C LEU A 308 -16.20 0.77 -6.59
N ASP A 309 -16.56 0.91 -5.31
CA ASP A 309 -17.12 2.15 -4.79
C ASP A 309 -16.09 3.29 -4.81
N GLU A 310 -14.84 3.02 -4.42
CA GLU A 310 -13.74 3.97 -4.56
C GLU A 310 -13.58 4.37 -6.03
N ILE A 311 -13.50 3.40 -6.94
CA ILE A 311 -13.27 3.70 -8.35
C ILE A 311 -14.44 4.50 -8.97
N THR A 312 -15.68 4.10 -8.69
CA THR A 312 -16.91 4.71 -9.27
C THR A 312 -17.24 6.09 -8.73
N ALA A 313 -16.68 6.48 -7.57
CA ALA A 313 -16.88 7.81 -7.00
C ALA A 313 -16.27 8.94 -7.85
N HIS A 314 -15.36 8.64 -8.78
CA HIS A 314 -14.49 9.65 -9.40
C HIS A 314 -14.77 10.02 -10.88
N TRP A 315 -15.71 9.37 -11.60
CA TRP A 315 -15.95 9.67 -13.03
C TRP A 315 -17.32 10.25 -13.38
N GLN A 316 -18.04 10.83 -12.40
CA GLN A 316 -19.33 11.51 -12.65
C GLN A 316 -19.20 12.74 -13.56
#